data_AF-A0A7Y4XDU8-F1
#
_entry.id   AF-A0A7Y4XDU8-F1
#
_cell.length_a   1.000
_cell.length_b   1.000
_cell.length_c   1.000
_cell.angle_alpha   90.00
_cell.angle_beta   90.00
_cell.angle_gamma   90.00
#
_symmetry.space_group_name_H-M   'P 1'
#
loop_
_entity.id
_entity.type
_entity.pdbx_description
1 polymer ?
#
loop_
_entity_poly.entity_id
_entity_poly.type
_entity_poly.pdbx_seq_one_letter_code
_entity_poly.pdbx_strand_id
1 'polypeptide(L)'
;QHHPLIKWFPLNPEVEVKLTPDLRDRYLPAADVIIATAFETAFAVNEASNAKGRKYYFIQHFEDWDGEAARVRATWQLPLQKVVVSQWLLDIASELGVADDTTYIPYGLNFSEFHTTRPIAERTQPCVAMMTHSLKFKGTPDGLEALRLVKQRIPELQAVLFGVEVRPANAPEWCEYIQQPSLAALREIYNGAAAFLCPSISEGWGLPAMEAMACGCALVAADNQGVRDFTTANENALLAPVRRPDLLAESLYDVLTNDNLRVRLATAAEQSVRRFTWDRSVNAFERLLLREPMSSLMQEAVC
;
A
#
# COMPACT_ATOMS: atom_id res chain seq x y z
N GLN A 1 -20.14 -12.69 15.38
CA GLN A 1 -19.34 -13.81 15.91
C GLN A 1 -18.00 -13.77 15.19
N HIS A 2 -16.87 -13.76 15.90
CA HIS A 2 -15.54 -13.65 15.27
C HIS A 2 -15.30 -14.83 14.32
N HIS A 3 -14.97 -14.56 13.06
CA HIS A 3 -14.60 -15.59 12.08
C HIS A 3 -13.23 -16.18 12.47
N PRO A 4 -13.14 -17.43 12.96
CA PRO A 4 -11.91 -17.96 13.56
C PRO A 4 -10.74 -18.10 12.56
N LEU A 5 -11.03 -18.00 11.25
CA LEU A 5 -10.07 -18.12 10.16
C LEU A 5 -9.39 -16.79 9.79
N ILE A 6 -10.05 -15.65 10.01
CA ILE A 6 -9.52 -14.32 9.69
C ILE A 6 -9.44 -13.54 10.99
N LYS A 7 -8.25 -13.52 11.58
CA LYS A 7 -7.99 -12.93 12.91
C LYS A 7 -7.42 -11.50 12.85
N TRP A 8 -6.98 -11.08 11.67
CA TRP A 8 -6.25 -9.83 11.46
C TRP A 8 -7.14 -8.66 11.01
N PHE A 9 -8.43 -8.92 10.73
CA PHE A 9 -9.40 -7.89 10.34
C PHE A 9 -10.79 -8.19 10.90
N PRO A 10 -11.51 -7.19 11.43
CA PRO A 10 -12.89 -7.38 11.88
C PRO A 10 -13.82 -7.50 10.66
N LEU A 11 -14.25 -8.71 10.35
CA LEU A 11 -15.24 -8.93 9.30
C LEU A 11 -16.65 -8.57 9.79
N ASN A 12 -17.44 -7.94 8.90
CA ASN A 12 -18.86 -7.75 9.12
C ASN A 12 -19.53 -9.13 9.35
N PRO A 13 -20.36 -9.29 10.40
CA PRO A 13 -21.06 -10.56 10.69
C PRO A 13 -21.87 -11.16 9.53
N GLU A 14 -22.25 -10.35 8.54
CA GLU A 14 -22.96 -10.79 7.34
C GLU A 14 -22.05 -11.50 6.31
N VAL A 15 -20.73 -11.37 6.43
CA VAL A 15 -19.76 -12.00 5.53
C VAL A 15 -19.59 -13.46 5.91
N GLU A 16 -19.98 -14.39 5.03
CA GLU A 16 -19.77 -15.82 5.25
C GLU A 16 -18.41 -16.29 4.73
N VAL A 17 -17.56 -16.83 5.60
CA VAL A 17 -16.24 -17.38 5.22
C VAL A 17 -16.35 -18.90 5.05
N LYS A 18 -16.18 -19.38 3.82
CA LYS A 18 -16.20 -20.81 3.46
C LYS A 18 -14.83 -21.29 3.03
N LEU A 19 -14.35 -22.37 3.66
CA LEU A 19 -13.18 -23.09 3.16
C LEU A 19 -13.61 -24.08 2.08
N THR A 20 -12.98 -24.01 0.92
CA THR A 20 -13.19 -24.97 -0.17
C THR A 20 -11.96 -25.85 -0.35
N PRO A 21 -12.10 -27.13 -0.77
CA PRO A 21 -10.95 -28.02 -1.01
C PRO A 21 -10.01 -27.52 -2.11
N ASP A 22 -10.57 -26.85 -3.12
CA ASP A 22 -9.87 -26.14 -4.17
C ASP A 22 -10.84 -25.15 -4.87
N LEU A 23 -10.40 -24.56 -5.98
CA LEU A 23 -11.14 -23.54 -6.74
C LEU A 23 -11.94 -24.11 -7.93
N ARG A 24 -12.12 -25.43 -8.04
CA ARG A 24 -12.96 -26.02 -9.09
C ARG A 24 -14.42 -25.62 -8.88
N ASP A 25 -15.12 -25.40 -10.00
CA ASP A 25 -16.49 -24.88 -10.05
C ASP A 25 -17.48 -25.56 -9.06
N ARG A 26 -17.36 -26.88 -8.88
CA ARG A 26 -18.22 -27.68 -7.99
C ARG A 26 -18.13 -27.31 -6.51
N TYR A 27 -17.05 -26.68 -6.07
CA TYR A 27 -16.85 -26.27 -4.68
C TYR A 27 -17.16 -24.79 -4.44
N LEU A 28 -17.33 -24.01 -5.51
CA LEU A 28 -17.65 -22.59 -5.42
C LEU A 28 -19.18 -22.42 -5.29
N PRO A 29 -19.68 -21.53 -4.42
CA PRO A 29 -21.11 -21.25 -4.33
C PRO A 29 -21.61 -20.53 -5.58
N ALA A 30 -22.91 -20.61 -5.88
CA ALA A 30 -23.53 -19.72 -6.87
C ALA A 30 -23.47 -18.26 -6.38
N ALA A 31 -23.32 -17.32 -7.31
CA ALA A 31 -23.16 -15.90 -6.99
C ALA A 31 -23.55 -15.02 -8.18
N ASP A 32 -23.83 -13.74 -7.93
CA ASP A 32 -24.03 -12.72 -8.97
C ASP A 32 -22.70 -12.24 -9.57
N VAL A 33 -21.63 -12.34 -8.78
CA VAL A 33 -20.27 -11.87 -9.06
C VAL A 33 -19.26 -12.81 -8.42
N ILE A 34 -18.18 -13.09 -9.12
CA ILE A 34 -16.99 -13.77 -8.61
C ILE A 34 -15.73 -12.96 -8.97
N ILE A 35 -14.85 -12.77 -7.99
CA ILE A 35 -13.70 -11.86 -8.08
C ILE A 35 -12.43 -12.64 -7.74
N ALA A 36 -11.47 -12.67 -8.67
CA ALA A 36 -10.11 -13.13 -8.42
C ALA A 36 -9.32 -12.04 -7.70
N THR A 37 -8.36 -12.42 -6.83
CA THR A 37 -7.49 -11.47 -6.12
C THR A 37 -6.02 -11.79 -6.38
N ALA A 38 -5.50 -12.92 -5.88
CA ALA A 38 -4.17 -13.40 -6.24
C ALA A 38 -4.17 -13.92 -7.68
N PHE A 39 -3.07 -13.76 -8.42
CA PHE A 39 -3.04 -14.10 -9.85
C PHE A 39 -3.42 -15.55 -10.15
N GLU A 40 -3.10 -16.50 -9.28
CA GLU A 40 -3.46 -17.91 -9.46
C GLU A 40 -4.97 -18.14 -9.47
N THR A 41 -5.71 -17.31 -8.71
CA THR A 41 -7.17 -17.40 -8.65
C THR A 41 -7.84 -16.95 -9.94
N ALA A 42 -7.18 -16.11 -10.74
CA ALA A 42 -7.73 -15.59 -11.99
C ALA A 42 -8.02 -16.70 -13.02
N PHE A 43 -7.19 -17.74 -13.09
CA PHE A 43 -7.44 -18.90 -13.94
C PHE A 43 -8.73 -19.63 -13.55
N ALA A 44 -8.91 -19.91 -12.26
CA ALA A 44 -10.10 -20.59 -11.76
C ALA A 44 -11.38 -19.75 -11.95
N VAL A 45 -11.28 -18.44 -11.72
CA VAL A 45 -12.39 -17.50 -11.96
C VAL A 45 -12.75 -17.44 -13.45
N ASN A 46 -11.76 -17.47 -14.34
CA ASN A 46 -12.00 -17.55 -15.79
C ASN A 46 -12.70 -18.85 -16.19
N GLU A 47 -12.34 -19.98 -15.59
CA GLU A 47 -12.96 -21.29 -15.88
C GLU A 47 -14.31 -21.52 -15.19
N ALA A 48 -14.64 -20.72 -14.18
CA ALA A 48 -15.89 -20.83 -13.43
C ALA A 48 -17.12 -20.78 -14.36
N SER A 49 -18.13 -21.58 -14.06
CA SER A 49 -19.38 -21.60 -14.82
C SER A 49 -20.17 -20.29 -14.65
N ASN A 50 -21.09 -20.04 -15.56
CA ASN A 50 -21.97 -18.85 -15.50
C ASN A 50 -22.83 -18.80 -14.23
N ALA A 51 -22.99 -19.92 -13.50
CA ALA A 51 -23.67 -19.95 -12.22
C ALA A 51 -22.91 -19.20 -11.11
N LYS A 52 -21.63 -18.85 -11.33
CA LYS A 52 -20.82 -18.03 -10.40
C LYS A 52 -20.89 -16.53 -10.73
N GLY A 53 -21.71 -16.18 -11.71
CA GLY A 53 -21.99 -14.81 -12.07
C GLY A 53 -20.89 -14.17 -12.91
N ARG A 54 -20.85 -12.84 -12.86
CA ARG A 54 -19.91 -12.03 -13.66
C ARG A 54 -18.51 -12.11 -13.05
N LYS A 55 -17.51 -12.19 -13.92
CA LYS A 55 -16.14 -12.51 -13.52
C LYS A 55 -15.26 -11.26 -13.52
N TYR A 56 -14.67 -10.99 -12.37
CA TYR A 56 -13.76 -9.86 -12.17
C TYR A 56 -12.40 -10.34 -11.69
N TYR A 57 -11.40 -9.48 -11.87
CA TYR A 57 -10.06 -9.68 -11.36
C TYR A 57 -9.57 -8.40 -10.67
N PHE A 58 -9.40 -8.45 -9.35
CA PHE A 58 -8.91 -7.34 -8.55
C PHE A 58 -7.39 -7.43 -8.37
N ILE A 59 -6.68 -6.63 -9.14
CA ILE A 59 -5.23 -6.65 -9.31
C ILE A 59 -4.60 -5.58 -8.40
N GLN A 60 -3.86 -6.04 -7.40
CA GLN A 60 -3.26 -5.17 -6.39
C GLN A 60 -1.78 -4.87 -6.66
N HIS A 61 -1.14 -5.65 -7.53
CA HIS A 61 0.23 -5.46 -8.01
C HIS A 61 0.43 -6.29 -9.30
N PHE A 62 1.51 -6.03 -10.02
CA PHE A 62 2.06 -6.96 -10.98
C PHE A 62 2.89 -8.04 -10.25
N GLU A 63 2.30 -9.22 -10.03
CA GLU A 63 2.77 -10.21 -9.04
C GLU A 63 3.93 -11.12 -9.53
N ASP A 64 4.98 -10.55 -10.14
CA ASP A 64 6.02 -11.29 -10.89
C ASP A 64 7.30 -11.67 -10.11
N TRP A 65 7.26 -11.58 -8.78
CA TRP A 65 8.41 -11.62 -7.87
C TRP A 65 9.23 -12.92 -7.85
N ASP A 66 8.69 -14.04 -8.34
CA ASP A 66 9.32 -15.37 -8.29
C ASP A 66 9.49 -16.01 -9.68
N GLY A 67 9.67 -15.20 -10.74
CA GLY A 67 9.90 -15.70 -12.10
C GLY A 67 8.62 -16.16 -12.81
N GLU A 68 7.48 -15.89 -12.22
CA GLU A 68 6.13 -16.20 -12.74
C GLU A 68 5.63 -15.16 -13.76
N ALA A 69 6.49 -14.24 -14.23
CA ALA A 69 6.11 -13.11 -15.07
C ALA A 69 5.27 -13.50 -16.30
N ALA A 70 5.57 -14.64 -16.93
CA ALA A 70 4.78 -15.14 -18.06
C ALA A 70 3.38 -15.60 -17.65
N ARG A 71 3.25 -16.28 -16.49
CA ARG A 71 1.95 -16.71 -15.95
C ARG A 71 1.13 -15.53 -15.47
N VAL A 72 1.76 -14.55 -14.80
CA VAL A 72 1.11 -13.28 -14.44
C VAL A 72 0.62 -12.57 -15.70
N ARG A 73 1.46 -12.36 -16.73
CA ARG A 73 1.00 -11.73 -17.98
C ARG A 73 -0.17 -12.48 -18.64
N ALA A 74 -0.18 -13.81 -18.55
CA ALA A 74 -1.29 -14.60 -19.09
C ALA A 74 -2.62 -14.31 -18.35
N THR A 75 -2.61 -14.03 -17.04
CA THR A 75 -3.85 -13.69 -16.30
C THR A 75 -4.45 -12.36 -16.75
N TRP A 76 -3.61 -11.40 -17.16
CA TRP A 76 -4.05 -10.11 -17.71
C TRP A 76 -4.74 -10.26 -19.06
N GLN A 77 -4.44 -11.30 -19.83
CA GLN A 77 -5.10 -11.55 -21.12
C GLN A 77 -6.41 -12.35 -20.98
N LEU A 78 -6.78 -12.76 -19.75
CA LEU A 78 -8.06 -13.43 -19.53
C LEU A 78 -9.23 -12.45 -19.75
N PRO A 79 -10.38 -12.92 -20.29
CA PRO A 79 -11.58 -12.12 -20.53
C PRO A 79 -12.35 -11.84 -19.22
N LEU A 80 -11.66 -11.24 -18.27
CA LEU A 80 -12.15 -10.80 -16.97
C LEU A 80 -12.22 -9.28 -16.95
N GLN A 81 -13.24 -8.73 -16.28
CA GLN A 81 -13.28 -7.30 -15.97
C GLN A 81 -12.26 -7.02 -14.86
N LYS A 82 -11.30 -6.13 -15.12
CA LYS A 82 -10.16 -5.91 -14.24
C LYS A 82 -10.39 -4.67 -13.39
N VAL A 83 -9.96 -4.75 -12.14
CA VAL A 83 -9.87 -3.61 -11.23
C VAL A 83 -8.43 -3.47 -10.81
N VAL A 84 -7.81 -2.34 -11.08
CA VAL A 84 -6.43 -2.05 -10.68
C VAL A 84 -6.40 -0.99 -9.60
N VAL A 85 -5.47 -1.12 -8.66
CA VAL A 85 -5.37 -0.21 -7.52
C VAL A 85 -4.50 1.01 -7.78
N SER A 86 -3.77 1.08 -8.89
CA SER A 86 -2.79 2.12 -9.18
C SER A 86 -2.73 2.49 -10.66
N GLN A 87 -2.26 3.70 -10.94
CA GLN A 87 -2.13 4.22 -12.30
C GLN A 87 -1.13 3.41 -13.13
N TRP A 88 -0.01 2.97 -12.55
CA TRP A 88 0.99 2.19 -13.29
C TRP A 88 0.48 0.80 -13.71
N LEU A 89 -0.46 0.23 -12.95
CA LEU A 89 -1.14 -1.01 -13.36
C LEU A 89 -2.11 -0.74 -14.52
N LEU A 90 -2.71 0.45 -14.58
CA LEU A 90 -3.50 0.88 -15.73
C LEU A 90 -2.64 1.11 -16.98
N ASP A 91 -1.42 1.61 -16.79
CA ASP A 91 -0.44 1.73 -17.88
C ASP A 91 -0.06 0.35 -18.43
N ILE A 92 0.15 -0.65 -17.55
CA ILE A 92 0.33 -2.05 -17.96
C ILE A 92 -0.90 -2.59 -18.71
N ALA A 93 -2.11 -2.30 -18.25
CA ALA A 93 -3.33 -2.68 -18.96
C ALA A 93 -3.35 -2.11 -20.39
N SER A 94 -2.93 -0.85 -20.54
CA SER A 94 -2.84 -0.15 -21.82
C SER A 94 -1.78 -0.79 -22.74
N GLU A 95 -0.59 -1.07 -22.22
CA GLU A 95 0.48 -1.75 -22.96
C GLU A 95 0.07 -3.16 -23.43
N LEU A 96 -0.74 -3.86 -22.63
CA LEU A 96 -1.24 -5.20 -22.93
C LEU A 96 -2.51 -5.20 -23.80
N GLY A 97 -3.06 -4.03 -24.14
CA GLY A 97 -4.26 -3.89 -24.97
C GLY A 97 -5.56 -4.30 -24.27
N VAL A 98 -5.61 -4.22 -22.94
CA VAL A 98 -6.76 -4.61 -22.10
C VAL A 98 -7.31 -3.45 -21.25
N ALA A 99 -6.96 -2.21 -21.61
CA ALA A 99 -7.41 -1.01 -20.90
C ALA A 99 -8.94 -0.84 -20.92
N ASP A 100 -9.61 -1.19 -22.02
CA ASP A 100 -11.08 -1.09 -22.14
C ASP A 100 -11.83 -1.99 -21.14
N ASP A 101 -11.18 -3.08 -20.69
CA ASP A 101 -11.71 -4.00 -19.68
C ASP A 101 -11.19 -3.68 -18.26
N THR A 102 -10.49 -2.56 -18.06
CA THR A 102 -9.79 -2.25 -16.81
C THR A 102 -10.29 -0.96 -16.18
N THR A 103 -10.72 -1.03 -14.92
CA THR A 103 -11.12 0.13 -14.12
C THR A 103 -10.07 0.40 -13.05
N TYR A 104 -9.58 1.64 -12.98
CA TYR A 104 -8.73 2.09 -11.88
C TYR A 104 -9.60 2.50 -10.68
N ILE A 105 -9.34 1.88 -9.52
CA ILE A 105 -9.98 2.21 -8.25
C ILE A 105 -8.89 2.31 -7.18
N PRO A 106 -8.52 3.53 -6.74
CA PRO A 106 -7.47 3.71 -5.73
C PRO A 106 -7.90 3.18 -4.37
N TYR A 107 -6.92 2.87 -3.51
CA TYR A 107 -7.21 2.50 -2.13
C TYR A 107 -7.78 3.66 -1.32
N GLY A 108 -8.69 3.33 -0.40
CA GLY A 108 -9.17 4.24 0.62
C GLY A 108 -8.36 4.13 1.91
N LEU A 109 -8.28 5.22 2.67
CA LEU A 109 -7.72 5.26 4.00
C LEU A 109 -8.82 5.40 5.06
N ASN A 110 -8.61 4.76 6.21
CA ASN A 110 -9.49 4.92 7.37
C ASN A 110 -9.01 6.09 8.25
N PHE A 111 -9.54 7.29 8.01
CA PHE A 111 -9.18 8.49 8.78
C PHE A 111 -9.67 8.47 10.23
N SER A 112 -10.62 7.60 10.61
CA SER A 112 -10.96 7.44 12.04
C SER A 112 -9.85 6.72 12.82
N GLU A 113 -9.01 5.95 12.12
CA GLU A 113 -7.87 5.22 12.71
C GLU A 113 -6.55 5.96 12.47
N PHE A 114 -6.32 6.42 11.24
CA PHE A 114 -5.09 7.09 10.84
C PHE A 114 -5.32 8.60 10.68
N HIS A 115 -4.99 9.34 11.73
CA HIS A 115 -5.02 10.79 11.76
C HIS A 115 -3.97 11.32 12.73
N THR A 116 -3.59 12.58 12.55
CA THR A 116 -2.69 13.31 13.44
C THR A 116 -3.29 13.45 14.85
N THR A 117 -2.67 12.80 15.84
CA THR A 117 -2.98 12.95 17.27
C THR A 117 -1.90 13.74 18.02
N ARG A 118 -0.69 13.80 17.48
CA ARG A 118 0.42 14.63 17.98
C ARG A 118 0.73 15.74 16.98
N PRO A 119 0.78 17.03 17.37
CA PRO A 119 0.99 18.13 16.41
C PRO A 119 2.28 17.98 15.61
N ILE A 120 2.20 18.12 14.28
CA ILE A 120 3.34 17.99 13.35
C ILE A 120 4.52 18.90 13.76
N ALA A 121 4.20 20.12 14.19
CA ALA A 121 5.20 21.12 14.60
C ALA A 121 6.00 20.71 15.86
N GLU A 122 5.44 19.86 16.72
CA GLU A 122 6.06 19.45 17.99
C GLU A 122 6.96 18.21 17.85
N ARG A 123 6.97 17.56 16.68
CA ARG A 123 7.76 16.34 16.42
C ARG A 123 9.20 16.66 16.05
N THR A 124 9.90 17.39 16.92
CA THR A 124 11.27 17.87 16.68
C THR A 124 12.36 16.84 16.94
N GLN A 125 12.03 15.72 17.60
CA GLN A 125 12.98 14.64 17.83
C GLN A 125 13.26 13.87 16.54
N PRO A 126 14.51 13.46 16.26
CA PRO A 126 14.83 12.71 15.05
C PRO A 126 14.40 11.24 15.21
N CYS A 127 13.08 11.00 15.15
CA CYS A 127 12.46 9.69 15.23
C CYS A 127 11.92 9.28 13.85
N VAL A 128 12.29 8.10 13.38
CA VAL A 128 11.90 7.56 12.08
C VAL A 128 11.15 6.26 12.25
N ALA A 129 10.02 6.11 11.57
CA ALA A 129 9.32 4.84 11.44
C ALA A 129 9.63 4.19 10.09
N MET A 130 9.75 2.85 10.06
CA MET A 130 9.95 2.09 8.82
C MET A 130 9.34 0.70 8.94
N MET A 131 8.54 0.31 7.94
CA MET A 131 8.07 -1.06 7.81
C MET A 131 9.18 -1.97 7.25
N THR A 132 9.33 -3.17 7.80
CA THR A 132 10.26 -4.20 7.33
C THR A 132 9.52 -5.44 6.84
N HIS A 133 10.05 -6.06 5.78
CA HIS A 133 9.59 -7.35 5.24
C HIS A 133 10.73 -8.07 4.51
N SER A 134 10.66 -9.40 4.47
CA SER A 134 11.55 -10.31 3.74
C SER A 134 11.42 -10.23 2.21
N LEU A 135 10.28 -9.76 1.69
CA LEU A 135 10.05 -9.63 0.26
C LEU A 135 11.06 -8.63 -0.31
N LYS A 136 11.83 -9.07 -1.31
CA LYS A 136 12.94 -8.29 -1.87
C LYS A 136 12.49 -6.90 -2.33
N PHE A 137 11.31 -6.81 -2.94
CA PHE A 137 10.77 -5.55 -3.45
C PHE A 137 10.42 -4.54 -2.34
N LYS A 138 10.29 -4.96 -1.07
CA LYS A 138 10.05 -4.04 0.05
C LYS A 138 11.29 -3.23 0.43
N GLY A 139 12.46 -3.59 -0.06
CA GLY A 139 13.68 -2.77 0.05
C GLY A 139 14.24 -2.65 1.48
N THR A 140 13.88 -3.57 2.39
CA THR A 140 14.35 -3.56 3.78
C THR A 140 15.88 -3.38 3.91
N PRO A 141 16.73 -4.06 3.11
CA PRO A 141 18.18 -3.84 3.18
C PRO A 141 18.60 -2.39 2.89
N ASP A 142 17.99 -1.75 1.90
CA ASP A 142 18.28 -0.36 1.52
C ASP A 142 17.83 0.61 2.63
N GLY A 143 16.66 0.38 3.22
CA GLY A 143 16.18 1.18 4.35
C GLY A 143 17.07 1.07 5.59
N LEU A 144 17.52 -0.15 5.93
CA LEU A 144 18.44 -0.36 7.04
C LEU A 144 19.80 0.30 6.80
N GLU A 145 20.29 0.31 5.56
CA GLU A 145 21.53 1.00 5.22
C GLU A 145 21.37 2.51 5.30
N ALA A 146 20.26 3.07 4.79
CA ALA A 146 19.96 4.48 4.91
C ALA A 146 19.94 4.93 6.40
N LEU A 147 19.30 4.15 7.27
CA LEU A 147 19.28 4.41 8.71
C LEU A 147 20.68 4.39 9.35
N ARG A 148 21.58 3.48 8.92
CA ARG A 148 22.98 3.47 9.40
C ARG A 148 23.73 4.73 9.01
N LEU A 149 23.58 5.16 7.75
CA LEU A 149 24.24 6.37 7.24
C LEU A 149 23.77 7.62 7.98
N VAL A 150 22.46 7.75 8.22
CA VAL A 150 21.92 8.88 9.00
C VAL A 150 22.37 8.81 10.45
N LYS A 151 22.41 7.63 11.08
CA LYS A 151 22.87 7.46 12.48
C LYS A 151 24.31 7.94 12.69
N GLN A 152 25.18 7.81 11.69
CA GLN A 152 26.55 8.35 11.76
C GLN A 152 26.59 9.88 11.84
N ARG A 153 25.59 10.56 11.28
CA ARG A 153 25.47 12.02 11.24
C ARG A 153 24.58 12.58 12.35
N ILE A 154 23.62 11.80 12.83
CA ILE A 154 22.67 12.13 13.90
C ILE A 154 22.76 11.03 14.97
N PRO A 155 23.74 11.09 15.91
CA PRO A 155 23.94 10.06 16.93
C PRO A 155 22.71 9.80 17.81
N GLU A 156 21.83 10.78 17.97
CA GLU A 156 20.58 10.73 18.72
C GLU A 156 19.39 10.13 17.93
N LEU A 157 19.57 9.81 16.64
CA LEU A 157 18.54 9.21 15.78
C LEU A 157 17.88 8.00 16.46
N GLN A 158 16.56 8.01 16.51
CA GLN A 158 15.74 6.88 16.92
C GLN A 158 15.04 6.29 15.70
N ALA A 159 14.96 4.95 15.64
CA ALA A 159 14.23 4.26 14.59
C ALA A 159 13.31 3.21 15.21
N VAL A 160 12.03 3.28 14.84
CA VAL A 160 11.01 2.30 15.20
C VAL A 160 10.68 1.48 13.95
N LEU A 161 11.18 0.25 13.95
CA LEU A 161 10.92 -0.72 12.90
C LEU A 161 9.68 -1.55 13.25
N PHE A 162 8.89 -1.92 12.25
CA PHE A 162 7.76 -2.81 12.47
C PHE A 162 7.50 -3.72 11.28
N GLY A 163 6.88 -4.86 11.51
CA GLY A 163 6.58 -5.82 10.45
C GLY A 163 5.84 -7.05 10.96
N VAL A 164 5.36 -7.88 10.04
CA VAL A 164 4.63 -9.11 10.39
C VAL A 164 5.56 -10.27 10.76
N GLU A 165 6.80 -10.22 10.28
CA GLU A 165 7.80 -11.27 10.42
C GLU A 165 8.66 -11.08 11.67
N VAL A 166 9.61 -11.99 11.91
CA VAL A 166 10.62 -11.79 12.95
C VAL A 166 11.54 -10.63 12.58
N ARG A 167 12.16 -10.02 13.60
CA ARG A 167 13.12 -8.93 13.41
C ARG A 167 14.17 -9.30 12.36
N PRO A 168 14.44 -8.45 11.34
CA PRO A 168 15.50 -8.71 10.39
C PRO A 168 16.85 -8.89 11.11
N ALA A 169 17.58 -9.96 10.80
CA ALA A 169 18.84 -10.29 11.46
C ALA A 169 19.90 -9.18 11.33
N ASN A 170 19.83 -8.40 10.24
CA ASN A 170 20.69 -7.26 9.97
C ASN A 170 20.14 -5.92 10.47
N ALA A 171 19.04 -5.89 11.25
CA ALA A 171 18.54 -4.64 11.83
C ALA A 171 19.46 -4.17 12.97
N PRO A 172 20.01 -2.93 12.93
CA PRO A 172 20.92 -2.42 13.97
C PRO A 172 20.30 -2.49 15.37
N GLU A 173 21.08 -2.88 16.39
CA GLU A 173 20.58 -3.06 17.77
C GLU A 173 19.89 -1.82 18.36
N TRP A 174 20.32 -0.62 17.95
CA TRP A 174 19.73 0.64 18.39
C TRP A 174 18.34 0.93 17.81
N CYS A 175 17.90 0.19 16.79
CA CYS A 175 16.54 0.28 16.28
C CYS A 175 15.59 -0.52 17.17
N GLU A 176 14.48 0.09 17.60
CA GLU A 176 13.36 -0.62 18.19
C GLU A 176 12.67 -1.49 17.12
N TYR A 177 12.16 -2.67 17.49
CA TYR A 177 11.37 -3.51 16.58
C TYR A 177 10.08 -3.98 17.24
N ILE A 178 8.96 -3.73 16.57
CA ILE A 178 7.63 -4.17 16.99
C ILE A 178 7.10 -5.17 15.97
N GLN A 179 7.07 -6.45 16.36
CA GLN A 179 6.47 -7.51 15.56
C GLN A 179 4.94 -7.47 15.69
N GLN A 180 4.24 -7.49 14.56
CA GLN A 180 2.78 -7.53 14.48
C GLN A 180 2.13 -6.48 15.40
N PRO A 181 2.43 -5.18 15.20
CA PRO A 181 1.87 -4.14 16.04
C PRO A 181 0.35 -4.21 16.01
N SER A 182 -0.28 -4.05 17.18
CA SER A 182 -1.72 -3.81 17.24
C SER A 182 -2.04 -2.51 16.50
N LEU A 183 -3.30 -2.32 16.07
CA LEU A 183 -3.72 -1.07 15.45
C LEU A 183 -3.41 0.15 16.36
N ALA A 184 -3.58 0.00 17.68
CA ALA A 184 -3.20 1.03 18.64
C ALA A 184 -1.69 1.33 18.61
N ALA A 185 -0.84 0.30 18.62
CA ALA A 185 0.61 0.49 18.53
C ALA A 185 1.02 1.12 17.19
N LEU A 186 0.41 0.71 16.08
CA LEU A 186 0.71 1.26 14.76
C LEU A 186 0.39 2.76 14.67
N ARG A 187 -0.74 3.20 15.24
CA ARG A 187 -1.09 4.63 15.35
C ARG A 187 -0.08 5.42 16.16
N GLU A 188 0.43 4.84 17.26
CA GLU A 188 1.47 5.46 18.09
C GLU A 188 2.82 5.53 17.37
N ILE A 189 3.20 4.50 16.62
CA ILE A 189 4.43 4.50 15.81
C ILE A 189 4.39 5.67 14.83
N TYR A 190 3.30 5.80 14.06
CA TYR A 190 3.19 6.87 13.08
C TYR A 190 3.09 8.25 13.72
N ASN A 191 2.29 8.42 14.78
CA ASN A 191 2.16 9.73 15.44
C ASN A 191 3.40 10.13 16.25
N GLY A 192 4.21 9.17 16.68
CA GLY A 192 5.47 9.40 17.38
C GLY A 192 6.66 9.69 16.46
N ALA A 193 6.58 9.35 15.18
CA ALA A 193 7.65 9.55 14.22
C ALA A 193 7.58 10.94 13.56
N ALA A 194 8.76 11.54 13.38
CA ALA A 194 8.96 12.78 12.63
C ALA A 194 8.95 12.52 11.11
N ALA A 195 9.47 11.35 10.71
CA ALA A 195 9.49 10.92 9.32
C ALA A 195 9.15 9.43 9.18
N PHE A 196 8.61 9.06 8.03
CA PHE A 196 8.44 7.67 7.62
C PHE A 196 9.37 7.37 6.45
N LEU A 197 10.14 6.29 6.56
CA LEU A 197 11.04 5.82 5.51
C LEU A 197 10.38 4.64 4.76
N CYS A 198 10.13 4.82 3.47
CA CYS A 198 9.60 3.78 2.57
C CYS A 198 10.66 3.39 1.54
N PRO A 199 11.52 2.38 1.79
CA PRO A 199 12.61 2.03 0.88
C PRO A 199 12.16 1.09 -0.27
N SER A 200 10.86 0.90 -0.48
CA SER A 200 10.34 -0.12 -1.38
C SER A 200 10.72 0.14 -2.84
N ILE A 201 11.22 -0.91 -3.49
CA ILE A 201 11.61 -0.93 -4.90
C ILE A 201 10.37 -0.89 -5.79
N SER A 202 9.30 -1.56 -5.35
CA SER A 202 8.00 -1.58 -6.02
C SER A 202 6.90 -1.64 -4.97
N GLU A 203 5.79 -0.97 -5.24
CA GLU A 203 4.56 -1.09 -4.49
C GLU A 203 3.39 -1.13 -5.46
N GLY A 204 2.35 -1.87 -5.06
CA GLY A 204 1.06 -1.79 -5.72
C GLY A 204 0.46 -0.41 -5.49
N TRP A 205 0.39 -0.04 -4.21
CA TRP A 205 0.01 1.27 -3.72
C TRP A 205 1.03 1.77 -2.68
N GLY A 206 1.14 1.07 -1.55
CA GLY A 206 2.03 1.47 -0.45
C GLY A 206 1.27 2.04 0.75
N LEU A 207 0.26 1.29 1.23
CA LEU A 207 -0.60 1.68 2.36
C LEU A 207 0.17 2.20 3.59
N PRO A 208 1.27 1.56 4.07
CA PRO A 208 1.98 2.06 5.25
C PRO A 208 2.53 3.48 5.10
N ALA A 209 2.98 3.85 3.88
CA ALA A 209 3.43 5.21 3.61
C ALA A 209 2.25 6.19 3.66
N MET A 210 1.12 5.85 3.02
CA MET A 210 -0.09 6.68 3.04
C MET A 210 -0.70 6.83 4.45
N GLU A 211 -0.70 5.76 5.25
CA GLU A 211 -1.11 5.78 6.66
C GLU A 211 -0.22 6.71 7.48
N ALA A 212 1.11 6.62 7.31
CA ALA A 212 2.06 7.48 7.99
C ALA A 212 1.89 8.96 7.61
N MET A 213 1.64 9.25 6.32
CA MET A 213 1.33 10.61 5.85
C MET A 213 0.07 11.16 6.53
N ALA A 214 -1.00 10.37 6.63
CA ALA A 214 -2.24 10.79 7.30
C ALA A 214 -2.08 11.01 8.82
N CYS A 215 -1.13 10.31 9.43
CA CYS A 215 -0.72 10.50 10.81
C CYS A 215 0.31 11.63 11.00
N GLY A 216 0.66 12.39 9.96
CA GLY A 216 1.52 13.57 10.06
C GLY A 216 3.03 13.30 9.98
N CYS A 217 3.46 12.15 9.45
CA CYS A 217 4.87 11.92 9.14
C CYS A 217 5.28 12.69 7.87
N ALA A 218 6.49 13.26 7.86
CA ALA A 218 7.14 13.60 6.60
C ALA A 218 7.55 12.30 5.87
N LEU A 219 7.19 12.16 4.60
CA LEU A 219 7.50 10.96 3.82
C LEU A 219 8.86 11.10 3.11
N VAL A 220 9.74 10.13 3.35
CA VAL A 220 10.94 9.88 2.54
C VAL A 220 10.79 8.51 1.92
N ALA A 221 10.76 8.43 0.59
CA ALA A 221 10.48 7.18 -0.11
C ALA A 221 11.42 6.94 -1.29
N ALA A 222 11.60 5.66 -1.61
CA ALA A 222 12.13 5.27 -2.90
C ALA A 222 11.08 5.57 -3.99
N ASP A 223 11.51 6.13 -5.10
CA ASP A 223 10.72 6.61 -6.22
C ASP A 223 10.19 5.43 -7.06
N ASN A 224 9.25 4.70 -6.47
CA ASN A 224 8.57 3.58 -7.09
C ASN A 224 7.16 3.97 -7.57
N GLN A 225 6.61 3.16 -8.48
CA GLN A 225 5.38 3.49 -9.19
C GLN A 225 4.15 3.62 -8.28
N GLY A 226 3.92 2.71 -7.34
CA GLY A 226 2.76 2.78 -6.44
C GLY A 226 2.81 3.99 -5.49
N VAL A 227 4.00 4.38 -5.03
CA VAL A 227 4.14 5.58 -4.19
C VAL A 227 3.79 6.87 -4.96
N ARG A 228 4.00 6.90 -6.28
CA ARG A 228 3.67 8.08 -7.11
C ARG A 228 2.17 8.34 -7.22
N ASP A 229 1.30 7.36 -6.97
CA ASP A 229 -0.16 7.54 -7.02
C ASP A 229 -0.67 8.59 -6.00
N PHE A 230 0.05 8.77 -4.89
CA PHE A 230 -0.32 9.73 -3.85
C PHE A 230 0.80 10.70 -3.47
N THR A 231 1.91 10.71 -4.22
CA THR A 231 3.04 11.62 -3.95
C THR A 231 3.40 12.50 -5.13
N THR A 232 3.94 13.67 -4.81
CA THR A 232 4.55 14.61 -5.75
C THR A 232 5.87 15.07 -5.14
N ALA A 233 6.96 14.82 -5.86
CA ALA A 233 8.33 15.03 -5.38
C ALA A 233 8.55 16.48 -4.94
N ASN A 234 9.15 16.66 -3.76
CA ASN A 234 9.40 17.95 -3.10
C ASN A 234 8.17 18.74 -2.64
N GLU A 235 6.96 18.31 -2.99
CA GLU A 235 5.71 18.91 -2.54
C GLU A 235 5.22 18.24 -1.26
N ASN A 236 5.00 16.92 -1.30
CA ASN A 236 4.47 16.15 -0.18
C ASN A 236 5.33 14.94 0.23
N ALA A 237 6.44 14.69 -0.47
CA ALA A 237 7.43 13.67 -0.14
C ALA A 237 8.80 14.03 -0.71
N LEU A 238 9.88 13.52 -0.09
CA LEU A 238 11.17 13.43 -0.76
C LEU A 238 11.33 12.04 -1.38
N LEU A 239 11.57 12.02 -2.70
CA LEU A 239 11.69 10.80 -3.48
C LEU A 239 13.15 10.61 -3.92
N ALA A 240 13.72 9.45 -3.60
CA ALA A 240 15.05 9.05 -4.04
C ALA A 240 14.96 7.88 -5.03
N PRO A 241 15.86 7.73 -6.01
CA PRO A 241 15.84 6.58 -6.91
C PRO A 241 15.82 5.25 -6.15
N VAL A 242 15.11 4.25 -6.67
CA VAL A 242 15.08 2.90 -6.10
C VAL A 242 16.50 2.33 -5.99
N ARG A 243 16.78 1.55 -4.95
CA ARG A 243 18.10 0.93 -4.68
C ARG A 243 19.24 1.94 -4.49
N ARG A 244 18.92 3.14 -3.98
CA ARG A 244 19.90 4.18 -3.59
C ARG A 244 19.77 4.51 -2.11
N PRO A 245 20.23 3.62 -1.21
CA PRO A 245 20.18 3.84 0.24
C PRO A 245 20.94 5.10 0.66
N ASP A 246 21.97 5.49 -0.08
CA ASP A 246 22.71 6.74 0.12
C ASP A 246 21.84 7.98 -0.12
N LEU A 247 21.05 8.00 -1.19
CA LEU A 247 20.16 9.13 -1.50
C LEU A 247 18.91 9.16 -0.60
N LEU A 248 18.44 7.99 -0.16
CA LEU A 248 17.44 7.88 0.90
C LEU A 248 17.96 8.46 2.21
N ALA A 249 19.23 8.19 2.56
CA ALA A 249 19.86 8.73 3.75
C ALA A 249 19.99 10.26 3.69
N GLU A 250 20.41 10.83 2.55
CA GLU A 250 20.48 12.29 2.38
C GLU A 250 19.10 12.94 2.55
N SER A 251 18.08 12.40 1.89
CA SER A 251 16.71 12.92 2.00
C SER A 251 16.17 12.83 3.43
N LEU A 252 16.47 11.72 4.11
CA LEU A 252 16.08 11.53 5.50
C LEU A 252 16.83 12.48 6.44
N TYR A 253 18.13 12.69 6.23
CA TYR A 253 18.91 13.66 6.98
C TYR A 253 18.34 15.08 6.83
N ASP A 254 18.00 15.50 5.61
CA ASP A 254 17.41 16.82 5.36
C ASP A 254 16.10 17.01 6.12
N VAL A 255 15.21 16.01 6.09
CA VAL A 255 13.94 16.05 6.83
C VAL A 255 14.17 16.10 8.34
N LEU A 256 15.15 15.38 8.87
CA LEU A 256 15.38 15.30 10.31
C LEU A 256 16.16 16.49 10.88
N THR A 257 16.86 17.26 10.04
CA THR A 257 17.67 18.41 10.47
C THR A 257 17.08 19.77 10.06
N ASN A 258 15.99 19.78 9.30
CA ASN A 258 15.30 20.99 8.87
C ASN A 258 13.81 20.93 9.23
N ASP A 259 13.46 21.48 10.39
CA ASP A 259 12.08 21.53 10.90
C ASP A 259 11.12 22.20 9.92
N ASN A 260 11.52 23.28 9.25
CA ASN A 260 10.67 23.97 8.28
C ASN A 260 10.35 23.06 7.09
N LEU A 261 11.35 22.32 6.59
CA LEU A 261 11.15 21.34 5.53
C LEU A 261 10.25 20.18 5.99
N ARG A 262 10.53 19.59 7.17
CA ARG A 262 9.73 18.51 7.75
C ARG A 262 8.27 18.90 7.88
N VAL A 263 7.99 20.03 8.54
CA VAL A 263 6.63 20.49 8.81
C VAL A 263 5.90 20.77 7.51
N ARG A 264 6.54 21.45 6.55
CA ARG A 264 5.97 21.71 5.23
C ARG A 264 5.58 20.41 4.51
N LEU A 265 6.50 19.46 4.42
CA LEU A 265 6.27 18.18 3.74
C LEU A 265 5.20 17.36 4.45
N ALA A 266 5.26 17.24 5.78
CA ALA A 266 4.29 16.48 6.57
C ALA A 266 2.88 17.08 6.48
N THR A 267 2.73 18.41 6.52
CA THR A 267 1.44 19.06 6.36
C THR A 267 0.89 18.86 4.94
N ALA A 268 1.72 19.00 3.91
CA ALA A 268 1.30 18.73 2.53
C ALA A 268 0.95 17.25 2.32
N ALA A 269 1.71 16.33 2.92
CA ALA A 269 1.46 14.90 2.92
C ALA A 269 0.09 14.57 3.52
N GLU A 270 -0.15 15.02 4.76
CA GLU A 270 -1.41 14.83 5.47
C GLU A 270 -2.59 15.36 4.66
N GLN A 271 -2.47 16.55 4.06
CA GLN A 271 -3.53 17.14 3.26
C GLN A 271 -3.79 16.37 1.97
N SER A 272 -2.73 15.98 1.26
CA SER A 272 -2.83 15.33 -0.05
C SER A 272 -3.54 13.97 0.02
N VAL A 273 -3.35 13.21 1.10
CA VAL A 273 -3.94 11.88 1.22
C VAL A 273 -5.42 11.90 1.61
N ARG A 274 -5.96 13.03 2.11
CA ARG A 274 -7.38 13.17 2.53
C ARG A 274 -8.39 12.87 1.43
N ARG A 275 -7.98 12.92 0.16
CA ARG A 275 -8.85 12.56 -0.98
C ARG A 275 -9.10 11.06 -1.11
N PHE A 276 -8.27 10.22 -0.49
CA PHE A 276 -8.36 8.76 -0.58
C PHE A 276 -9.21 8.20 0.56
N THR A 277 -10.54 8.27 0.43
CA THR A 277 -11.47 7.75 1.45
C THR A 277 -12.00 6.37 1.08
N TRP A 278 -12.26 5.53 2.07
CA TRP A 278 -12.95 4.25 1.85
C TRP A 278 -14.31 4.43 1.15
N ASP A 279 -15.08 5.47 1.50
CA ASP A 279 -16.35 5.75 0.83
C ASP A 279 -16.17 5.92 -0.68
N ARG A 280 -15.12 6.62 -1.14
CA ARG A 280 -14.88 6.80 -2.58
C ARG A 280 -14.55 5.47 -3.25
N SER A 281 -13.63 4.70 -2.68
CA SER A 281 -13.19 3.42 -3.24
C SER A 281 -14.33 2.40 -3.26
N VAL A 282 -15.09 2.27 -2.16
CA VAL A 282 -16.22 1.35 -2.05
C VAL A 282 -17.33 1.73 -3.02
N ASN A 283 -17.74 3.01 -3.06
CA ASN A 283 -18.78 3.45 -4.00
C ASN A 283 -18.38 3.20 -5.47
N ALA A 284 -17.11 3.42 -5.82
CA ALA A 284 -16.62 3.12 -7.17
C ALA A 284 -16.67 1.61 -7.46
N PHE A 285 -16.25 0.79 -6.49
CA PHE A 285 -16.24 -0.66 -6.63
C PHE A 285 -17.66 -1.23 -6.74
N GLU A 286 -18.59 -0.78 -5.89
CA GLU A 286 -19.99 -1.20 -5.91
C GLU A 286 -20.67 -0.81 -7.24
N ARG A 287 -20.48 0.42 -7.73
CA ARG A 287 -21.04 0.83 -9.02
C ARG A 287 -20.54 -0.03 -10.18
N LEU A 288 -19.26 -0.37 -10.17
CA LEU A 288 -18.69 -1.30 -11.15
C LEU A 288 -19.40 -2.67 -11.08
N LEU A 289 -19.54 -3.22 -9.88
CA LEU A 289 -20.22 -4.51 -9.68
C LEU A 289 -21.71 -4.44 -10.04
N LEU A 290 -22.39 -3.32 -9.82
CA LEU A 290 -23.81 -3.11 -10.11
C LEU A 290 -24.08 -2.66 -11.55
N ARG A 291 -23.05 -2.30 -12.32
CA ARG A 291 -23.12 -1.71 -13.68
C ARG A 291 -23.89 -0.39 -13.72
N GLU A 292 -23.71 0.44 -12.70
CA GLU A 292 -24.24 1.80 -12.70
C GLU A 292 -23.34 2.75 -13.51
N PRO A 293 -23.90 3.70 -14.29
CA PRO A 293 -23.09 4.63 -15.07
C PRO A 293 -22.23 5.53 -14.17
N MET A 294 -20.93 5.63 -14.47
CA MET A 294 -20.02 6.59 -13.84
C MET A 294 -20.36 8.01 -14.28
N SER A 295 -20.59 8.94 -13.34
CA SER A 295 -20.84 10.34 -13.67
C SER A 295 -19.55 11.08 -14.03
N SER A 296 -19.65 12.08 -14.91
CA SER A 296 -18.53 12.89 -15.41
C SER A 296 -17.76 13.64 -14.30
N LEU A 297 -18.40 13.95 -13.17
CA LEU A 297 -17.79 14.59 -11.99
C LEU A 297 -16.78 13.69 -11.25
N MET A 298 -16.74 12.37 -11.53
CA MET A 298 -15.83 11.44 -10.87
C MET A 298 -14.62 11.04 -11.72
N GLN A 299 -14.61 11.30 -13.03
CA GLN A 299 -13.40 11.15 -13.85
C GLN A 299 -12.28 12.10 -13.38
N GLU A 300 -12.63 13.31 -12.92
CA GLU A 300 -11.70 14.24 -12.27
C GLU A 300 -11.32 13.85 -10.83
N ALA A 301 -12.04 12.91 -10.22
CA ALA A 301 -11.76 12.43 -8.86
C ALA A 301 -10.92 11.14 -8.83
N VAL A 302 -10.69 10.55 -10.01
CA VAL A 302 -9.85 9.37 -10.27
C VAL A 302 -8.53 9.78 -10.95
N CYS A 303 -8.42 11.00 -11.48
CA CYS A 303 -7.14 11.62 -11.91
C CYS A 303 -6.47 12.44 -10.81
#